data_AF-A0A951YE65-F1
#
_entry.id   AF-A0A951YE65-F1
#
_cell.length_a   1.000
_cell.length_b   1.000
_cell.length_c   1.000
_cell.angle_alpha   90.00
_cell.angle_beta   90.00
_cell.angle_gamma   90.00
#
_symmetry.space_group_name_H-M   'P 1'
#
loop_
_entity.id
_entity.type
_entity.pdbx_description
1 polymer ?
#
loop_
_entity_poly.entity_id
_entity_poly.type
_entity_poly.pdbx_seq_one_letter_code
_entity_poly.pdbx_strand_id
1 'polypeptide(L)'
;MQDRNRVFPTKEELISYFNFGLSMEAASLTPDQYKRRTEQGHTALEEYYDYYINEFAKDVEIEDKIPRYMRDGVPVTGKIDKIEFDGEYCDVIDYKTGDPDKSAKQYTLPPNEANPDGGDYWRQMVFYKLLIENYKDRNWRVRMGTFDFVQKGKKSGQFKRIQVPVFEKDEEIVRTQLRQSYAKIMNHEFSKGCGKEDCQWCNFARRYELVRPVEVAEIDDV
;
A
#
# COMPACT_ATOMS: atom_id res chain seq x y z
N MET A 1 -5.73 -4.56 -20.25
CA MET A 1 -6.35 -3.38 -20.91
C MET A 1 -5.52 -2.90 -22.09
N GLN A 2 -4.19 -2.73 -21.93
CA GLN A 2 -3.28 -2.39 -23.01
C GLN A 2 -3.37 -3.39 -24.19
N ASP A 3 -3.47 -4.69 -23.90
CA ASP A 3 -3.63 -5.74 -24.92
C ASP A 3 -5.07 -5.91 -25.46
N ARG A 4 -6.04 -5.12 -24.97
CA ARG A 4 -7.48 -5.24 -25.33
C ARG A 4 -8.05 -3.90 -25.79
N ASN A 5 -7.31 -3.13 -26.59
CA ASN A 5 -7.77 -1.84 -27.15
C ASN A 5 -8.32 -0.87 -26.08
N ARG A 6 -7.67 -0.81 -24.92
CA ARG A 6 -8.06 0.06 -23.80
C ARG A 6 -9.47 -0.23 -23.23
N VAL A 7 -9.90 -1.49 -23.28
CA VAL A 7 -11.12 -1.99 -22.62
C VAL A 7 -10.76 -2.65 -21.29
N PHE A 8 -11.51 -2.32 -20.24
CA PHE A 8 -11.36 -2.96 -18.93
C PHE A 8 -11.90 -4.39 -18.95
N PRO A 9 -11.35 -5.31 -18.14
CA PRO A 9 -11.92 -6.64 -17.94
C PRO A 9 -13.36 -6.55 -17.43
N THR A 10 -14.18 -7.56 -17.68
CA THR A 10 -15.52 -7.63 -17.10
C THR A 10 -15.45 -7.89 -15.59
N LYS A 11 -16.58 -7.71 -14.90
CA LYS A 11 -16.69 -8.01 -13.47
C LYS A 11 -16.40 -9.48 -13.20
N GLU A 12 -16.87 -10.38 -14.06
CA GLU A 12 -16.64 -11.83 -13.95
C GLU A 12 -15.16 -12.16 -14.09
N GLU A 13 -14.44 -11.51 -15.01
CA GLU A 13 -12.99 -11.66 -15.16
C GLU A 13 -12.26 -11.17 -13.89
N LEU A 14 -12.65 -10.01 -13.33
CA LEU A 14 -12.09 -9.51 -12.07
C LEU A 14 -12.25 -10.52 -10.93
N ILE A 15 -13.45 -11.08 -10.77
CA ILE A 15 -13.73 -12.06 -9.72
C ILE A 15 -12.97 -13.37 -9.95
N SER A 16 -12.79 -13.78 -11.21
CA SER A 16 -11.94 -14.92 -11.56
C SER A 16 -10.48 -14.71 -11.13
N TYR A 17 -9.91 -13.53 -11.40
CA TYR A 17 -8.54 -13.21 -10.96
C TYR A 17 -8.41 -13.20 -9.44
N PHE A 18 -9.39 -12.64 -8.73
CA PHE A 18 -9.41 -12.69 -7.28
C PHE A 18 -9.44 -14.13 -6.73
N ASN A 19 -10.32 -14.97 -7.28
CA ASN A 19 -10.43 -16.38 -6.86
C ASN A 19 -9.12 -17.14 -7.10
N PHE A 20 -8.49 -16.91 -8.26
CA PHE A 20 -7.20 -17.51 -8.55
C PHE A 20 -6.14 -17.05 -7.55
N GLY A 21 -6.01 -15.75 -7.31
CA GLY A 21 -5.05 -15.21 -6.34
C GLY A 21 -5.28 -15.73 -4.92
N LEU A 22 -6.54 -15.77 -4.46
CA LEU A 22 -6.87 -16.31 -3.14
C LEU A 22 -6.56 -17.81 -3.04
N SER A 23 -6.78 -18.57 -4.12
CA SER A 23 -6.47 -20.01 -4.14
C SER A 23 -4.98 -20.31 -3.98
N MET A 24 -4.11 -19.44 -4.49
CA MET A 24 -2.66 -19.55 -4.31
C MET A 24 -2.25 -19.36 -2.85
N GLU A 25 -3.03 -18.59 -2.08
CA GLU A 25 -2.80 -18.31 -0.66
C GLU A 25 -3.59 -19.25 0.27
N ALA A 26 -4.27 -20.27 -0.27
CA ALA A 26 -5.17 -21.12 0.50
C ALA A 26 -4.46 -21.83 1.67
N ALA A 27 -3.19 -22.21 1.50
CA ALA A 27 -2.39 -22.88 2.53
C ALA A 27 -2.16 -22.01 3.79
N SER A 28 -2.25 -20.69 3.65
CA SER A 28 -2.07 -19.71 4.73
C SER A 28 -3.35 -19.49 5.56
N LEU A 29 -4.46 -20.12 5.19
CA LEU A 29 -5.79 -19.88 5.75
C LEU A 29 -6.40 -21.18 6.29
N THR A 30 -7.14 -21.08 7.40
CA THR A 30 -8.05 -22.17 7.78
C THR A 30 -9.23 -22.23 6.81
N PRO A 31 -9.95 -23.37 6.71
CA PRO A 31 -11.12 -23.47 5.84
C PRO A 31 -12.17 -22.37 6.08
N ASP A 32 -12.43 -22.03 7.35
CA ASP A 32 -13.35 -20.95 7.72
C ASP A 32 -12.82 -19.57 7.31
N GLN A 33 -11.52 -19.33 7.46
CA GLN A 33 -10.90 -18.07 7.02
C GLN A 33 -10.96 -17.95 5.50
N TYR A 34 -10.63 -19.00 4.77
CA TYR A 34 -10.70 -19.03 3.31
C TYR A 34 -12.11 -18.68 2.84
N LYS A 35 -13.14 -19.40 3.34
CA LYS A 35 -14.54 -19.13 3.02
C LYS A 35 -14.94 -17.67 3.29
N ARG A 36 -14.63 -17.16 4.48
CA ARG A 36 -14.93 -15.76 4.85
C ARG A 36 -14.22 -14.75 3.97
N ARG A 37 -12.96 -14.99 3.58
CA ARG A 37 -12.19 -14.11 2.69
C ARG A 37 -12.75 -14.12 1.27
N THR A 38 -13.19 -15.28 0.78
CA THR A 38 -13.86 -15.39 -0.52
C THR A 38 -15.14 -14.56 -0.54
N GLU A 39 -16.04 -14.77 0.42
CA GLU A 39 -17.31 -14.02 0.53
C GLU A 39 -17.07 -12.51 0.64
N GLN A 40 -16.11 -12.11 1.50
CA GLN A 40 -15.74 -10.71 1.68
C GLN A 40 -15.17 -10.08 0.40
N GLY A 41 -14.28 -10.79 -0.29
CA GLY A 41 -13.63 -10.30 -1.51
C GLY A 41 -14.59 -10.17 -2.68
N HIS A 42 -15.50 -11.13 -2.86
CA HIS A 42 -16.55 -11.05 -3.89
C HIS A 42 -17.41 -9.81 -3.68
N THR A 43 -17.96 -9.66 -2.47
CA THR A 43 -18.83 -8.52 -2.14
C THR A 43 -18.10 -7.20 -2.38
N ALA A 44 -16.87 -7.06 -1.87
CA ALA A 44 -16.10 -5.84 -2.00
C ALA A 44 -15.78 -5.48 -3.45
N LEU A 45 -15.28 -6.45 -4.22
CA LEU A 45 -14.81 -6.21 -5.59
C LEU A 45 -15.96 -6.01 -6.58
N GLU A 46 -17.09 -6.73 -6.41
CA GLU A 46 -18.27 -6.52 -7.26
C GLU A 46 -18.84 -5.12 -7.06
N GLU A 47 -19.07 -4.72 -5.81
CA GLU A 47 -19.60 -3.38 -5.49
C GLU A 47 -18.64 -2.28 -5.94
N TYR A 48 -17.33 -2.47 -5.75
CA TYR A 48 -16.31 -1.50 -6.12
C TYR A 48 -16.21 -1.36 -7.65
N TYR A 49 -16.27 -2.48 -8.38
CA TYR A 49 -16.30 -2.48 -9.83
C TYR A 49 -17.52 -1.71 -10.36
N ASP A 50 -18.71 -2.04 -9.88
CA ASP A 50 -19.95 -1.38 -10.33
C ASP A 50 -19.94 0.13 -10.07
N TYR A 51 -19.33 0.54 -8.96
CA TYR A 51 -19.27 1.95 -8.58
C TYR A 51 -18.25 2.74 -9.42
N TYR A 52 -17.06 2.21 -9.67
CA TYR A 52 -15.95 3.01 -10.21
C TYR A 52 -15.46 2.67 -11.62
N ILE A 53 -15.90 1.57 -12.25
CA ILE A 53 -15.32 1.10 -13.52
C ILE A 53 -15.31 2.18 -14.62
N ASN A 54 -16.33 3.04 -14.66
CA ASN A 54 -16.47 4.09 -15.67
C ASN A 54 -15.62 5.34 -15.37
N GLU A 55 -15.04 5.43 -14.18
CA GLU A 55 -14.18 6.55 -13.76
C GLU A 55 -12.69 6.22 -13.87
N PHE A 56 -12.32 4.94 -14.05
CA PHE A 56 -10.91 4.56 -14.02
C PHE A 56 -10.13 5.17 -15.18
N ALA A 57 -9.03 5.82 -14.83
CA ALA A 57 -8.04 6.29 -15.79
C ALA A 57 -7.51 5.13 -16.62
N LYS A 58 -7.29 5.40 -17.91
CA LYS A 58 -6.75 4.41 -18.85
C LYS A 58 -5.30 4.61 -19.20
N ASP A 59 -4.77 5.80 -18.94
CA ASP A 59 -3.35 6.09 -19.10
C ASP A 59 -2.69 5.92 -17.74
N VAL A 60 -2.18 4.72 -17.52
CA VAL A 60 -1.74 4.28 -16.21
C VAL A 60 -0.53 3.37 -16.31
N GLU A 61 0.31 3.43 -15.27
CA GLU A 61 1.30 2.41 -14.95
C GLU A 61 0.81 1.70 -13.69
N ILE A 62 0.86 0.36 -13.70
CA ILE A 62 0.38 -0.48 -12.59
C ILE A 62 1.54 -1.29 -12.02
N GLU A 63 1.55 -1.48 -10.70
CA GLU A 63 2.56 -2.26 -9.98
C GLU A 63 4.00 -1.81 -10.30
N ASP A 64 4.20 -0.49 -10.50
CA ASP A 64 5.49 0.11 -10.91
C ASP A 64 6.51 -0.10 -9.81
N LYS A 65 7.45 -1.01 -10.08
CA LYS A 65 8.59 -1.25 -9.23
C LYS A 65 9.65 -0.23 -9.57
N ILE A 66 10.08 0.55 -8.58
CA ILE A 66 11.22 1.46 -8.68
C ILE A 66 12.47 0.74 -8.15
N PRO A 67 13.40 0.34 -9.04
CA PRO A 67 14.67 -0.25 -8.64
C PRO A 67 15.44 0.60 -7.64
N ARG A 68 16.23 -0.07 -6.82
CA ARG A 68 17.03 0.59 -5.78
C ARG A 68 17.96 1.63 -6.39
N TYR A 69 17.98 2.82 -5.79
CA TYR A 69 18.95 3.88 -6.07
C TYR A 69 19.33 4.62 -4.78
N MET A 70 20.36 5.45 -4.85
CA MET A 70 20.83 6.25 -3.71
C MET A 70 20.18 7.63 -3.71
N ARG A 71 19.55 8.00 -2.60
CA ARG A 71 19.06 9.35 -2.34
C ARG A 71 19.64 9.84 -1.01
N ASP A 72 20.41 10.92 -1.05
CA ASP A 72 21.03 11.51 0.16
C ASP A 72 21.84 10.53 1.01
N GLY A 73 22.55 9.61 0.36
CA GLY A 73 23.31 8.55 1.04
C GLY A 73 22.44 7.40 1.59
N VAL A 74 21.13 7.41 1.34
CA VAL A 74 20.20 6.35 1.75
C VAL A 74 19.78 5.51 0.52
N PRO A 75 19.90 4.18 0.57
CA PRO A 75 19.36 3.32 -0.48
C PRO A 75 17.83 3.28 -0.38
N VAL A 76 17.15 3.72 -1.43
CA VAL A 76 15.68 3.75 -1.51
C VAL A 76 15.16 2.92 -2.67
N THR A 77 13.98 2.33 -2.51
CA THR A 77 13.27 1.53 -3.51
C THR A 77 11.79 1.49 -3.12
N GLY A 78 10.91 1.11 -4.04
CA GLY A 78 9.50 0.95 -3.73
C GLY A 78 8.74 0.23 -4.84
N LYS A 79 7.49 -0.09 -4.52
CA LYS A 79 6.49 -0.56 -5.47
C LYS A 79 5.26 0.32 -5.30
N ILE A 80 4.75 0.86 -6.40
CA ILE A 80 3.61 1.75 -6.44
C ILE A 80 2.47 1.02 -7.11
N ASP A 81 1.31 0.93 -6.45
CA ASP A 81 0.19 0.13 -6.95
C ASP A 81 -0.29 0.65 -8.31
N LYS A 82 -0.49 1.97 -8.43
CA LYS A 82 -0.95 2.60 -9.66
C LYS A 82 -0.52 4.05 -9.77
N ILE A 83 -0.16 4.47 -10.98
CA ILE A 83 0.12 5.85 -11.35
C ILE A 83 -0.84 6.20 -12.49
N GLU A 84 -1.60 7.29 -12.34
CA GLU A 84 -2.50 7.81 -13.38
C GLU A 84 -1.89 9.07 -14.00
N PHE A 85 -1.84 9.15 -15.33
CA PHE A 85 -1.14 10.20 -16.05
C PHE A 85 -2.05 11.29 -16.63
N ASP A 86 -1.51 12.51 -16.65
CA ASP A 86 -2.04 13.71 -17.30
C ASP A 86 -0.86 14.52 -17.87
N GLY A 87 -0.37 14.10 -19.04
CA GLY A 87 0.83 14.67 -19.64
C GLY A 87 2.09 14.35 -18.83
N GLU A 88 2.85 15.38 -18.43
CA GLU A 88 3.99 15.21 -17.52
C GLU A 88 3.56 15.05 -16.05
N TYR A 89 2.31 15.35 -15.73
CA TYR A 89 1.79 15.22 -14.38
C TYR A 89 1.22 13.84 -14.13
N CYS A 90 1.26 13.39 -12.88
CA CYS A 90 0.61 12.15 -12.49
C CYS A 90 0.07 12.20 -11.06
N ASP A 91 -0.89 11.31 -10.80
CA ASP A 91 -1.45 11.07 -9.48
C ASP A 91 -1.17 9.62 -9.08
N VAL A 92 -0.77 9.42 -7.82
CA VAL A 92 -0.48 8.08 -7.29
C VAL A 92 -1.72 7.54 -6.62
N ILE A 93 -2.13 6.32 -6.97
CA ILE A 93 -3.24 5.61 -6.33
C ILE A 93 -2.66 4.42 -5.58
N ASP A 94 -3.00 4.31 -4.30
CA ASP A 94 -2.66 3.19 -3.42
C ASP A 94 -3.96 2.55 -2.93
N TYR A 95 -4.11 1.26 -3.19
CA TYR A 95 -5.34 0.55 -2.86
C TYR A 95 -5.29 0.07 -1.41
N LYS A 96 -6.32 0.45 -0.64
CA LYS A 96 -6.44 0.02 0.75
C LYS A 96 -7.63 -0.92 0.94
N THR A 97 -7.40 -1.96 1.72
CA THR A 97 -8.46 -2.79 2.30
C THR A 97 -8.73 -2.36 3.73
N GLY A 98 -9.89 -2.74 4.28
CA GLY A 98 -10.32 -2.38 5.62
C GLY A 98 -11.40 -1.29 5.63
N ASP A 99 -11.69 -0.78 6.83
CA ASP A 99 -12.80 0.15 7.08
C ASP A 99 -12.34 1.61 6.92
N PRO A 100 -12.72 2.31 5.83
CA PRO A 100 -12.32 3.70 5.61
C PRO A 100 -12.91 4.69 6.63
N ASP A 101 -13.90 4.30 7.45
CA ASP A 101 -14.38 5.14 8.54
C ASP A 101 -13.41 5.18 9.74
N LYS A 102 -12.51 4.19 9.83
CA LYS A 102 -11.47 4.11 10.88
C LYS A 102 -10.13 4.69 10.43
N SER A 103 -9.91 4.76 9.12
CA SER A 103 -8.77 5.44 8.50
C SER A 103 -8.92 6.94 8.69
N ALA A 104 -8.54 7.39 9.89
CA ALA A 104 -8.75 8.74 10.35
C ALA A 104 -7.92 9.76 9.54
N LYS A 105 -8.44 10.99 9.44
CA LYS A 105 -7.71 12.18 8.96
C LYS A 105 -6.27 12.23 9.50
N GLN A 106 -6.04 11.81 10.74
CA GLN A 106 -4.72 11.84 11.38
C GLN A 106 -3.62 11.10 10.59
N TYR A 107 -3.94 10.03 9.86
CA TYR A 107 -2.94 9.28 9.09
C TYR A 107 -2.52 10.01 7.81
N THR A 108 -3.37 10.88 7.28
CA THR A 108 -3.14 11.58 6.02
C THR A 108 -2.79 13.05 6.19
N LEU A 109 -2.73 13.54 7.44
CA LEU A 109 -2.34 14.92 7.73
C LEU A 109 -0.81 15.07 7.71
N PRO A 110 -0.32 16.23 7.23
CA PRO A 110 1.08 16.61 7.41
C PRO A 110 1.42 16.80 8.90
N PRO A 111 2.71 16.98 9.23
CA PRO A 111 3.18 17.34 10.56
C PRO A 111 2.35 18.43 11.22
N ASN A 112 1.99 18.20 12.47
CA ASN A 112 1.26 19.14 13.32
C ASN A 112 1.63 18.91 14.79
N GLU A 113 1.11 19.74 15.70
CA GLU A 113 1.45 19.66 17.13
C GLU A 113 1.19 18.28 17.75
N ALA A 114 0.10 17.62 17.35
CA ALA A 114 -0.24 16.29 17.88
C ALA A 114 0.59 15.16 17.24
N ASN A 115 1.07 15.37 16.02
CA ASN A 115 1.87 14.40 15.28
C ASN A 115 2.97 15.11 14.48
N PRO A 116 4.13 15.40 15.12
CA PRO A 116 5.19 16.21 14.52
C PRO A 116 5.91 15.52 13.35
N ASP A 117 5.77 14.20 13.22
CA ASP A 117 6.30 13.45 12.07
C ASP A 117 5.31 13.33 10.91
N GLY A 118 4.09 13.84 11.07
CA GLY A 118 2.98 13.66 10.14
C GLY A 118 2.36 12.27 10.22
N GLY A 119 1.26 12.06 9.52
CA GLY A 119 0.62 10.75 9.49
C GLY A 119 1.38 9.74 8.62
N ASP A 120 1.24 8.44 8.92
CA ASP A 120 1.92 7.36 8.20
C ASP A 120 1.60 7.35 6.70
N TYR A 121 0.32 7.55 6.36
CA TYR A 121 -0.17 7.60 5.00
C TYR A 121 0.26 8.88 4.27
N TRP A 122 0.38 10.00 4.99
CA TRP A 122 0.98 11.21 4.45
C TRP A 122 2.45 10.98 4.08
N ARG A 123 3.25 10.44 5.01
CA ARG A 123 4.66 10.12 4.74
C ARG A 123 4.81 9.14 3.60
N GLN A 124 3.93 8.15 3.50
CA GLN A 124 3.91 7.19 2.39
C GLN A 124 3.76 7.90 1.04
N MET A 125 2.79 8.81 0.90
CA MET A 125 2.55 9.52 -0.37
C MET A 125 3.67 10.48 -0.75
N VAL A 126 4.22 11.21 0.23
CA VAL A 126 5.42 12.05 0.01
C VAL A 126 6.62 11.20 -0.39
N PHE A 127 6.78 10.01 0.20
CA PHE A 127 7.84 9.08 -0.18
C PHE A 127 7.65 8.52 -1.59
N TYR A 128 6.43 8.23 -2.03
CA TYR A 128 6.16 7.86 -3.43
C TYR A 128 6.51 8.98 -4.41
N LYS A 129 6.16 10.23 -4.09
CA LYS A 129 6.62 11.39 -4.88
C LYS A 129 8.15 11.43 -4.97
N LEU A 130 8.84 11.32 -3.83
CA LEU A 130 10.31 11.28 -3.78
C LEU A 130 10.89 10.18 -4.68
N LEU A 131 10.29 8.99 -4.66
CA LEU A 131 10.73 7.87 -5.49
C LEU A 131 10.52 8.15 -6.99
N ILE A 132 9.33 8.59 -7.37
CA ILE A 132 8.95 8.78 -8.77
C ILE A 132 9.76 9.88 -9.42
N GLU A 133 9.83 11.05 -8.79
CA GLU A 133 10.40 12.26 -9.39
C GLU A 133 11.94 12.26 -9.40
N ASN A 134 12.56 11.35 -8.65
CA ASN A 134 14.03 11.26 -8.57
C ASN A 134 14.58 9.96 -9.19
N TYR A 135 13.75 9.17 -9.87
CA TYR A 135 14.17 7.92 -10.49
C TYR A 135 14.36 8.05 -12.01
N LYS A 136 15.63 8.00 -12.45
CA LYS A 136 16.06 8.06 -13.87
C LYS A 136 15.55 9.31 -14.59
N ASP A 137 15.70 9.37 -15.92
CA ASP A 137 15.17 10.41 -16.80
C ASP A 137 13.62 10.39 -16.90
N ARG A 138 12.92 10.05 -15.81
CA ARG A 138 11.46 10.18 -15.71
C ARG A 138 11.16 11.65 -15.46
N ASN A 139 10.56 12.32 -16.45
CA ASN A 139 10.06 13.67 -16.31
C ASN A 139 8.61 13.68 -15.80
N TRP A 140 8.30 12.85 -14.80
CA TRP A 140 6.96 12.79 -14.22
C TRP A 140 6.88 13.69 -12.99
N ARG A 141 5.75 14.37 -12.82
CA ARG A 141 5.48 15.28 -11.72
C ARG A 141 4.24 14.83 -10.94
N VAL A 142 4.45 14.30 -9.75
CA VAL A 142 3.40 13.84 -8.85
C VAL A 142 2.70 15.05 -8.23
N ARG A 143 1.38 15.14 -8.40
CA ARG A 143 0.55 16.22 -7.84
C ARG A 143 -0.08 15.82 -6.51
N MET A 144 -0.64 14.61 -6.46
CA MET A 144 -1.30 14.09 -5.26
C MET A 144 -1.22 12.57 -5.18
N GLY A 145 -1.37 12.07 -3.96
CA GLY A 145 -1.64 10.67 -3.68
C GLY A 145 -3.11 10.45 -3.32
N THR A 146 -3.67 9.30 -3.67
CA THR A 146 -5.01 8.89 -3.27
C THR A 146 -4.97 7.50 -2.65
N PHE A 147 -5.47 7.39 -1.44
CA PHE A 147 -5.79 6.10 -0.84
C PHE A 147 -7.20 5.71 -1.25
N ASP A 148 -7.32 4.71 -2.13
CA ASP A 148 -8.58 4.23 -2.64
C ASP A 148 -9.03 2.97 -1.90
N PHE A 149 -10.07 3.09 -1.08
CA PHE A 149 -10.56 1.97 -0.29
C PHE A 149 -11.52 1.11 -1.11
N VAL A 150 -11.14 -0.15 -1.32
CA VAL A 150 -11.93 -1.12 -2.09
C VAL A 150 -13.16 -1.65 -1.34
N GLN A 151 -13.43 -1.13 -0.14
CA GLN A 151 -14.57 -1.50 0.71
C GLN A 151 -15.30 -0.25 1.20
N LYS A 152 -16.62 -0.35 1.31
CA LYS A 152 -17.44 0.70 1.94
C LYS A 152 -17.12 0.83 3.43
N GLY A 153 -17.21 2.05 3.93
CA GLY A 153 -17.13 2.33 5.36
C GLY A 153 -18.25 1.62 6.14
N LYS A 154 -17.93 1.01 7.28
CA LYS A 154 -18.93 0.25 8.06
C LYS A 154 -20.02 1.13 8.67
N LYS A 155 -19.70 2.38 8.97
CA LYS A 155 -20.63 3.37 9.53
C LYS A 155 -21.30 4.18 8.44
N SER A 156 -20.52 4.62 7.45
CA SER A 156 -21.02 5.47 6.36
C SER A 156 -21.77 4.70 5.28
N GLY A 157 -21.44 3.43 5.05
CA GLY A 157 -21.96 2.66 3.92
C GLY A 157 -21.48 3.17 2.57
N GLN A 158 -20.42 3.98 2.51
CA GLN A 158 -19.93 4.64 1.30
C GLN A 158 -18.49 4.24 0.98
N PHE A 159 -18.15 4.20 -0.31
CA PHE A 159 -16.77 4.17 -0.75
C PHE A 159 -16.07 5.49 -0.43
N LYS A 160 -14.76 5.43 -0.19
CA LYS A 160 -13.95 6.61 0.10
C LYS A 160 -12.61 6.54 -0.61
N ARG A 161 -12.30 7.64 -1.30
CA ARG A 161 -10.97 8.00 -1.78
C ARG A 161 -10.44 9.13 -0.93
N ILE A 162 -9.33 8.90 -0.23
CA ILE A 162 -8.70 9.94 0.61
C ILE A 162 -7.52 10.52 -0.16
N GLN A 163 -7.69 11.75 -0.61
CA GLN A 163 -6.64 12.49 -1.32
C GLN A 163 -5.67 13.14 -0.34
N VAL A 164 -4.39 13.07 -0.69
CA VAL A 164 -3.26 13.63 0.04
C VAL A 164 -2.47 14.49 -0.95
N PRO A 165 -2.65 15.83 -0.93
CA PRO A 165 -1.81 16.70 -1.73
C PRO A 165 -0.37 16.62 -1.21
N VAL A 166 0.59 16.56 -2.13
CA VAL A 166 2.02 16.46 -1.82
C VAL A 166 2.77 17.60 -2.50
N PHE A 167 3.57 18.31 -1.72
CA PHE A 167 4.30 19.51 -2.16
C PHE A 167 5.82 19.32 -2.00
N GLU A 168 6.60 20.09 -2.74
CA GLU A 168 8.08 20.04 -2.64
C GLU A 168 8.59 20.27 -1.21
N LYS A 169 7.92 21.14 -0.43
CA LYS A 169 8.27 21.37 0.99
C LYS A 169 8.09 20.14 1.88
N ASP A 170 7.15 19.26 1.52
CA ASP A 170 6.87 18.05 2.29
C ASP A 170 8.00 17.03 2.11
N GLU A 171 8.61 17.02 0.92
CA GLU A 171 9.75 16.16 0.61
C GLU A 171 10.93 16.41 1.55
N GLU A 172 11.23 17.67 1.91
CA GLU A 172 12.37 17.93 2.80
C GLU A 172 12.18 17.38 4.22
N ILE A 173 10.93 17.35 4.68
CA ILE A 173 10.58 16.74 5.95
C ILE A 173 10.88 15.23 5.86
N VAL A 174 10.38 14.57 4.82
CA VAL A 174 10.56 13.13 4.64
C VAL A 174 12.00 12.75 4.32
N ARG A 175 12.76 13.56 3.57
CA ARG A 175 14.21 13.38 3.36
C ARG A 175 15.00 13.46 4.66
N THR A 176 14.59 14.34 5.57
CA THR A 176 15.20 14.44 6.90
C THR A 176 14.89 13.19 7.74
N GLN A 177 13.63 12.77 7.78
CA GLN A 177 13.22 11.53 8.45
C GLN A 177 13.92 10.30 7.88
N LEU A 178 14.11 10.25 6.56
CA LEU A 178 14.81 9.18 5.85
C LEU A 178 16.26 9.08 6.30
N ARG A 179 17.01 10.19 6.27
CA ARG A 179 18.42 10.25 6.70
C ARG A 179 18.58 9.85 8.17
N GLN A 180 17.73 10.39 9.05
CA GLN A 180 17.77 10.08 10.47
C GLN A 180 17.44 8.62 10.75
N SER A 181 16.40 8.08 10.11
CA SER A 181 16.02 6.67 10.26
C SER A 181 17.13 5.75 9.78
N TYR A 182 17.73 6.05 8.62
CA TYR A 182 18.84 5.26 8.09
C TYR A 182 20.08 5.31 8.99
N ALA A 183 20.46 6.49 9.49
CA ALA A 183 21.58 6.62 10.42
C ALA A 183 21.37 5.80 11.70
N LYS A 184 20.17 5.87 12.29
CA LYS A 184 19.81 5.06 13.47
C LYS A 184 19.90 3.57 13.17
N ILE A 185 19.38 3.12 12.02
CA ILE A 185 19.48 1.72 11.60
C ILE A 185 20.94 1.28 11.49
N MET A 186 21.79 2.08 10.85
CA MET A 186 23.22 1.77 10.68
C MET A 186 23.99 1.77 12.00
N ASN A 187 23.55 2.56 12.98
CA ASN A 187 24.12 2.59 14.34
C ASN A 187 23.49 1.54 15.28
N HIS A 188 22.58 0.70 14.78
CA HIS A 188 21.80 -0.26 15.58
C HIS A 188 20.98 0.39 16.72
N GLU A 189 20.56 1.65 16.52
CA GLU A 189 19.73 2.41 17.46
C GLU A 189 18.24 2.07 17.27
N PHE A 190 17.83 0.88 17.73
CA PHE A 190 16.44 0.45 17.71
C PHE A 190 15.73 0.78 19.03
N SER A 191 14.45 1.18 18.95
CA SER A 191 13.64 1.40 20.15
C SER A 191 13.38 0.08 20.88
N LYS A 192 13.28 0.11 22.21
CA LYS A 192 12.97 -1.09 23.04
C LYS A 192 11.48 -1.52 22.97
N GLY A 193 10.77 -1.13 21.92
CA GLY A 193 9.31 -1.21 21.83
C GLY A 193 8.60 0.01 22.42
N CYS A 194 7.26 0.01 22.40
CA CYS A 194 6.45 1.16 22.81
C CYS A 194 6.25 1.29 24.34
N GLY A 195 6.89 0.44 25.14
CA GLY A 195 6.83 0.46 26.61
C GLY A 195 5.51 -0.03 27.22
N LYS A 196 4.52 -0.40 26.41
CA LYS A 196 3.22 -0.90 26.89
C LYS A 196 3.26 -2.42 27.06
N GLU A 197 2.91 -2.92 28.25
CA GLU A 197 2.94 -4.34 28.59
C GLU A 197 2.00 -5.19 27.71
N ASP A 198 0.86 -4.62 27.33
CA ASP A 198 -0.21 -5.25 26.55
C ASP A 198 -0.10 -4.99 25.03
N CYS A 199 0.98 -4.38 24.56
CA CYS A 199 1.12 -4.10 23.14
C CYS A 199 1.23 -5.40 22.33
N GLN A 200 0.17 -5.72 21.59
CA GLN A 200 0.10 -6.90 20.72
C GLN A 200 1.33 -7.02 19.81
N TRP A 201 1.77 -5.94 19.19
CA TRP A 201 2.90 -5.94 18.25
C TRP A 201 4.25 -6.14 18.94
N CYS A 202 4.47 -5.50 20.09
CA CYS A 202 5.71 -5.72 20.87
C CYS A 202 5.76 -7.15 21.43
N ASN A 203 4.61 -7.69 21.85
CA ASN A 203 4.53 -9.05 22.36
C ASN A 203 4.67 -10.09 21.25
N PHE A 204 4.11 -9.83 20.05
CA PHE A 204 4.33 -10.63 18.86
C PHE A 204 5.82 -10.71 18.52
N ALA A 205 6.52 -9.58 18.43
CA ALA A 205 7.95 -9.55 18.12
C ALA A 205 8.80 -10.31 19.16
N ARG A 206 8.34 -10.38 20.42
CA ARG A 206 9.02 -11.13 21.50
C ARG A 206 8.74 -12.64 21.48
N ARG A 207 7.62 -13.08 20.91
CA ARG A 207 7.07 -14.44 21.10
C ARG A 207 6.76 -15.19 19.81
N TYR A 208 7.15 -14.67 18.64
CA TYR A 208 6.72 -15.27 17.38
C TYR A 208 7.26 -16.70 17.22
N GLU A 209 6.34 -17.67 17.23
CA GLU A 209 6.53 -19.07 16.85
C GLU A 209 5.67 -19.34 15.60
N LEU A 210 6.21 -20.05 14.61
CA LEU A 210 5.51 -20.35 13.36
C LEU A 210 4.25 -21.19 13.65
N VAL A 211 3.09 -20.77 13.09
CA VAL A 211 1.77 -21.36 13.36
C VAL A 211 1.60 -22.78 12.77
N ARG A 212 2.49 -23.19 11.86
CA ARG A 212 2.63 -24.59 11.42
C ARG A 212 4.10 -24.99 11.43
N PRO A 213 4.45 -26.19 11.93
CA PRO A 213 5.76 -26.75 11.64
C PRO A 213 5.91 -26.89 10.12
N VAL A 214 7.10 -26.62 9.62
CA VAL A 214 7.48 -26.93 8.23
C VAL A 214 7.25 -28.42 8.07
N GLU A 215 6.34 -28.84 7.20
CA GLU A 215 6.40 -30.22 6.69
C GLU A 215 7.73 -30.31 5.95
N VAL A 216 8.69 -30.97 6.59
CA VAL A 216 9.93 -31.35 5.94
C VAL A 216 9.50 -32.29 4.84
N ALA A 217 9.45 -31.79 3.60
CA ALA A 217 9.41 -32.68 2.45
C ALA A 217 10.67 -33.55 2.56
N GLU A 218 10.50 -34.84 2.85
CA GLU A 218 11.55 -35.81 2.64
C GLU A 218 11.89 -35.72 1.16
N ILE A 219 13.05 -35.13 0.86
CA ILE A 219 13.65 -35.23 -0.45
C ILE A 219 14.12 -36.69 -0.49
N ASP A 220 13.36 -37.55 -1.15
CA ASP A 220 13.88 -38.86 -1.53
C ASP A 220 15.12 -38.60 -2.39
N ASP A 221 16.30 -38.93 -1.84
CA ASP A 221 17.57 -38.88 -2.55
C ASP A 221 17.45 -39.72 -3.84
N VAL A 222 17.62 -39.06 -4.99
CA VAL A 222 17.89 -39.70 -6.28
C VAL A 222 19.25 -39.25 -6.79
#